data_AF-A0A417Y434-F1
#
_entry.id   AF-A0A417Y434-F1
#
_cell.length_a   1.000
_cell.length_b   1.000
_cell.length_c   1.000
_cell.angle_alpha   90.00
_cell.angle_beta   90.00
_cell.angle_gamma   90.00
#
_symmetry.space_group_name_H-M   'P 1'
#
loop_
_entity.id
_entity.type
_entity.pdbx_description
1 polymer ?
#
loop_
_entity_poly.entity_id
_entity_poly.type
_entity_poly.pdbx_seq_one_letter_code
_entity_poly.pdbx_strand_id
1 'polypeptide(L)'
;MSDALVPGCLGLLGVVEVVRVEELAEAPALPLVVTLLMCAGLVARRIAPLPTAVLTALLFATYPVIDRGQAESLIQALALLVAAYAVAAYATIRPAVVALAILVAAGAIRSLLMDYDLGSVVVNSMWAVLAWAVGRGIHERDRRTEMAQLAAAESERLRDASEREATRSPSAVASRGSCTTWSPMQ
;
A
#
# COMPACT_ATOMS: atom_id res chain seq x y z
N MET A 1 7.55 -10.37 1.73
CA MET A 1 7.16 -10.36 3.17
C MET A 1 5.78 -10.98 3.32
N SER A 2 5.57 -11.83 4.32
CA SER A 2 4.27 -12.42 4.62
C SER A 2 3.25 -11.33 4.96
N ASP A 3 2.07 -11.38 4.32
CA ASP A 3 1.02 -10.35 4.39
C ASP A 3 0.47 -10.16 5.81
N ALA A 4 0.61 -11.20 6.62
CA ALA A 4 0.20 -11.29 8.01
C ALA A 4 1.23 -10.74 9.00
N LEU A 5 2.47 -10.45 8.59
CA LEU A 5 3.52 -10.03 9.53
C LEU A 5 3.19 -8.68 10.18
N VAL A 6 2.82 -7.67 9.38
CA VAL A 6 2.48 -6.33 9.91
C VAL A 6 1.24 -6.36 10.82
N PRO A 7 0.10 -6.97 10.41
CA PRO A 7 -1.05 -7.13 11.31
C PRO A 7 -0.74 -7.95 12.57
N GLY A 8 0.08 -9.00 12.44
CA GLY A 8 0.50 -9.81 13.58
C GLY A 8 1.32 -9.02 14.59
N CYS A 9 2.29 -8.23 14.13
CA CYS A 9 3.08 -7.34 14.98
C CYS A 9 2.20 -6.27 15.64
N LEU A 10 1.27 -5.65 14.91
CA LEU A 10 0.34 -4.66 15.47
C LEU A 10 -0.59 -5.30 16.51
N GLY A 11 -1.11 -6.50 16.25
CA GLY A 11 -1.95 -7.22 17.20
C GLY A 11 -1.20 -7.56 18.49
N LEU A 12 0.05 -8.04 18.38
CA LEU A 12 0.90 -8.30 19.55
C LEU A 12 1.19 -7.02 20.34
N LEU A 13 1.49 -5.91 19.66
CA LEU A 13 1.70 -4.62 20.32
C LEU A 13 0.40 -4.11 20.98
N GLY A 14 -0.77 -4.34 20.37
CA GLY A 14 -2.08 -4.03 20.95
C GLY A 14 -2.34 -4.79 22.24
N VAL A 15 -2.01 -6.08 22.28
CA VAL A 15 -2.11 -6.86 23.53
C VAL A 15 -1.17 -6.30 24.59
N VAL A 16 0.07 -5.95 24.23
CA VAL A 16 1.02 -5.36 25.17
C VAL A 16 0.54 -4.01 25.69
N GLU A 17 0.00 -3.14 24.82
CA GLU A 17 -0.55 -1.84 25.20
C GLU A 17 -1.69 -1.99 26.21
N VAL A 18 -2.70 -2.82 25.90
CA VAL A 18 -3.86 -3.04 26.77
C VAL A 18 -3.44 -3.59 28.14
N VAL A 19 -2.39 -4.42 28.21
CA VAL A 19 -1.89 -4.98 29.47
C VAL A 19 -1.04 -3.97 30.27
N ARG A 20 -0.40 -3.01 29.60
CA ARG A 20 0.56 -2.08 30.22
C ARG A 20 -0.05 -0.73 30.61
N VAL A 21 -1.12 -0.31 29.96
CA VAL A 21 -1.80 0.95 30.24
C VAL A 21 -2.90 0.68 31.27
N GLU A 22 -2.75 1.22 32.47
CA GLU A 22 -3.65 0.98 33.61
C GLU A 22 -5.11 1.29 33.27
N GLU A 23 -5.36 2.41 32.57
CA GLU A 23 -6.70 2.82 32.11
C GLU A 23 -7.35 1.80 31.16
N LEU A 24 -6.57 1.16 30.29
CA LEU A 24 -7.07 0.11 29.38
C LEU A 24 -7.21 -1.24 30.09
N ALA A 25 -6.45 -1.47 31.16
CA ALA A 25 -6.44 -2.70 31.92
C ALA A 25 -7.65 -2.85 32.86
N GLU A 26 -8.36 -1.76 33.17
CA GLU A 26 -9.59 -1.80 33.96
C GLU A 26 -10.72 -2.58 33.25
N ALA A 27 -10.82 -2.43 31.92
CA ALA A 27 -11.83 -3.09 31.09
C ALA A 27 -11.24 -3.60 29.76
N PRO A 28 -10.33 -4.59 29.79
CA PRO A 28 -9.46 -4.90 28.65
C PRO A 28 -10.19 -5.57 27.48
N ALA A 29 -11.36 -6.18 27.72
CA ALA A 29 -12.06 -6.98 26.73
C ALA A 29 -12.45 -6.17 25.49
N LEU A 30 -13.02 -4.97 25.68
CA LEU A 30 -13.49 -4.12 24.58
C LEU A 30 -12.34 -3.54 23.73
N PRO A 31 -11.33 -2.84 24.27
CA PRO A 31 -10.22 -2.30 23.47
C PRO A 31 -9.44 -3.41 22.77
N LEU A 32 -9.28 -4.57 23.41
CA LEU A 32 -8.60 -5.71 22.82
C LEU A 32 -9.40 -6.29 21.64
N VAL A 33 -10.73 -6.46 21.78
CA VAL A 33 -11.59 -6.92 20.67
C VAL A 33 -11.56 -5.95 19.50
N VAL A 34 -11.70 -4.64 19.75
CA VAL A 34 -11.65 -3.61 18.70
C VAL A 34 -10.31 -3.63 17.98
N THR A 35 -9.20 -3.70 18.73
CA THR A 35 -7.84 -3.73 18.17
C THR A 35 -7.59 -4.99 17.35
N LEU A 36 -8.02 -6.15 17.85
CA LEU A 36 -7.92 -7.41 17.11
C LEU A 36 -8.77 -7.41 15.85
N LEU A 37 -9.97 -6.84 15.87
CA LEU A 37 -10.83 -6.69 14.69
C LEU A 37 -10.19 -5.77 13.64
N MET A 38 -9.59 -4.64 14.05
CA MET A 38 -8.85 -3.77 13.15
C MET A 38 -7.67 -4.52 12.52
N CYS A 39 -6.88 -5.25 13.33
CA CYS A 39 -5.75 -6.04 12.85
C CYS A 39 -6.19 -7.17 11.90
N ALA A 40 -7.27 -7.88 12.22
CA ALA A 40 -7.83 -8.92 11.36
C ALA A 40 -8.29 -8.33 10.02
N GLY A 41 -8.96 -7.18 10.03
CA GLY A 41 -9.36 -6.46 8.81
C GLY A 41 -8.16 -6.07 7.94
N LEU A 42 -7.04 -5.69 8.57
CA LEU A 42 -5.78 -5.37 7.87
C LEU A 42 -5.11 -6.56 7.19
N VAL A 43 -5.47 -7.81 7.51
CA VAL A 43 -4.99 -8.99 6.78
C VAL A 43 -5.53 -8.98 5.35
N ALA A 44 -6.78 -8.55 5.16
CA ALA A 44 -7.42 -8.46 3.84
C ALA A 44 -7.01 -7.22 3.02
N ARG A 45 -6.10 -6.36 3.53
CA ARG A 45 -5.79 -5.03 2.96
C ARG A 45 -5.30 -5.04 1.51
N ARG A 46 -4.72 -6.14 1.04
CA ARG A 46 -4.24 -6.28 -0.35
C ARG A 46 -5.33 -6.72 -1.32
N ILE A 47 -6.32 -7.45 -0.83
CA ILE A 47 -7.41 -8.02 -1.64
C ILE A 47 -8.58 -7.04 -1.69
N ALA A 48 -8.92 -6.45 -0.54
CA ALA A 48 -10.07 -5.57 -0.36
C ALA A 48 -9.68 -4.29 0.43
N PRO A 49 -8.80 -3.43 -0.11
CA PRO A 49 -8.29 -2.25 0.61
C PRO A 49 -9.40 -1.32 1.09
N LEU A 50 -10.43 -1.09 0.27
CA LEU A 50 -11.51 -0.15 0.59
C LEU A 50 -12.42 -0.67 1.71
N PRO A 51 -12.95 -1.92 1.67
CA PRO A 51 -13.65 -2.51 2.82
C PRO A 51 -12.82 -2.52 4.10
N THR A 52 -11.52 -2.84 4.00
CA THR A 52 -10.62 -2.78 5.16
C THR A 52 -10.57 -1.37 5.75
N ALA A 53 -10.37 -0.34 4.94
CA ALA A 53 -10.33 1.04 5.46
C ALA A 53 -11.66 1.51 6.04
N VAL A 54 -12.79 1.15 5.43
CA VAL A 54 -14.13 1.46 5.97
C VAL A 54 -14.32 0.78 7.33
N LEU A 55 -13.96 -0.50 7.44
CA LEU A 55 -14.04 -1.23 8.71
C LEU A 55 -13.16 -0.59 9.78
N THR A 56 -11.89 -0.29 9.45
CA THR A 56 -10.94 0.36 10.36
C THR A 56 -11.45 1.74 10.79
N ALA A 57 -11.97 2.54 9.85
CA ALA A 57 -12.53 3.87 10.13
C ALA A 57 -13.74 3.79 11.07
N LEU A 58 -14.66 2.85 10.81
CA LEU A 58 -15.84 2.63 11.64
C LEU A 58 -15.45 2.24 13.06
N LEU A 59 -14.59 1.22 13.21
CA LEU A 59 -14.12 0.77 14.53
C LEU A 59 -13.39 1.88 15.29
N PHE A 60 -12.59 2.69 14.59
CA PHE A 60 -11.84 3.81 15.18
C PHE A 60 -12.75 4.93 15.67
N ALA A 61 -13.78 5.28 14.90
CA ALA A 61 -14.72 6.36 15.22
C ALA A 61 -15.80 5.95 16.25
N THR A 62 -16.21 4.68 16.27
CA THR A 62 -17.23 4.20 17.22
C THR A 62 -16.66 3.86 18.59
N TYR A 63 -15.34 3.62 18.71
CA TYR A 63 -14.71 3.27 19.99
C TYR A 63 -15.04 4.24 21.15
N PRO A 64 -14.90 5.57 21.03
CA PRO A 64 -15.23 6.52 22.09
C PRO A 64 -16.72 6.53 22.52
N VAL A 65 -17.61 6.03 21.64
CA VAL A 65 -19.05 5.97 21.92
C VAL A 65 -19.36 4.78 22.84
N ILE A 66 -18.61 3.69 22.68
CA ILE A 66 -18.80 2.45 23.44
C ILE A 66 -18.01 2.52 24.75
N ASP A 67 -16.75 2.93 24.65
CA ASP A 67 -15.85 3.13 25.77
C ASP A 67 -15.70 4.62 26.04
N ARG A 68 -16.31 5.10 27.12
CA ARG A 68 -16.21 6.51 27.53
C ARG A 68 -14.89 6.81 28.23
N GLY A 69 -14.05 5.80 28.47
CA GLY A 69 -12.66 6.02 28.88
C GLY A 69 -11.94 6.84 27.81
N GLN A 70 -11.36 7.97 28.21
CA GLN A 70 -10.59 8.83 27.29
C GLN A 70 -9.20 8.26 26.96
N ALA A 71 -8.95 6.98 27.29
CA ALA A 71 -7.69 6.32 27.03
C ALA A 71 -7.49 6.15 25.52
N GLU A 72 -6.45 6.78 24.98
CA GLU A 72 -6.06 6.61 23.59
C GLU A 72 -5.21 5.36 23.41
N SER A 73 -5.64 4.50 22.48
CA SER A 73 -4.80 3.42 21.99
C SER A 73 -3.98 3.92 20.79
N LEU A 74 -2.66 3.95 20.97
CA LEU A 74 -1.69 4.21 19.90
C LEU A 74 -1.82 3.15 18.80
N ILE A 75 -2.15 1.91 19.15
CA ILE A 75 -2.28 0.82 18.17
C ILE A 75 -3.50 1.00 17.28
N GLN A 76 -4.61 1.53 17.80
CA GLN A 76 -5.76 1.92 16.98
C GLN A 76 -5.37 3.02 15.97
N ALA A 77 -4.60 4.03 16.39
CA ALA A 77 -4.11 5.08 15.50
C ALA A 77 -3.16 4.53 14.42
N LEU A 78 -2.21 3.67 14.80
CA LEU A 78 -1.32 2.99 13.83
C LEU A 78 -2.09 2.13 12.83
N ALA A 79 -3.12 1.39 13.28
CA ALA A 79 -3.96 0.61 12.40
C ALA A 79 -4.69 1.49 11.37
N LEU A 80 -5.17 2.67 11.76
CA LEU A 80 -5.75 3.66 10.86
C LEU A 80 -4.74 4.15 9.81
N LEU A 81 -3.51 4.45 10.23
CA LEU A 81 -2.42 4.87 9.31
C LEU A 81 -2.05 3.76 8.32
N VAL A 82 -1.99 2.50 8.78
CA VAL A 82 -1.74 1.36 7.90
C VAL A 82 -2.89 1.15 6.91
N ALA A 83 -4.14 1.37 7.32
CA ALA A 83 -5.28 1.34 6.41
C ALA A 83 -5.19 2.46 5.35
N ALA A 84 -4.84 3.68 5.75
CA ALA A 84 -4.63 4.82 4.84
C ALA A 84 -3.54 4.52 3.80
N TYR A 85 -2.40 4.00 4.25
CA TYR A 85 -1.30 3.55 3.40
C TYR A 85 -1.77 2.47 2.42
N ALA A 86 -2.47 1.44 2.92
CA ALA A 86 -2.88 0.29 2.11
C ALA A 86 -3.84 0.69 0.99
N VAL A 87 -4.80 1.57 1.29
CA VAL A 87 -5.71 2.07 0.26
C VAL A 87 -4.98 2.91 -0.79
N ALA A 88 -4.04 3.76 -0.38
CA ALA A 88 -3.26 4.56 -1.32
C ALA A 88 -2.42 3.69 -2.27
N ALA A 89 -1.83 2.62 -1.72
CA ALA A 89 -1.02 1.67 -2.47
C ALA A 89 -1.86 0.81 -3.40
N TYR A 90 -2.90 0.14 -2.91
CA TYR A 90 -3.56 -0.94 -3.65
C TYR A 90 -4.84 -0.54 -4.39
N ALA A 91 -5.48 0.60 -4.06
CA ALA A 91 -6.72 1.01 -4.74
C ALA A 91 -6.46 1.95 -5.94
N THR A 92 -7.45 2.03 -6.83
CA THR A 92 -7.48 3.05 -7.88
C THR A 92 -7.70 4.44 -7.27
N ILE A 93 -7.29 5.50 -7.98
CA ILE A 93 -7.21 6.85 -7.38
C ILE A 93 -8.56 7.36 -6.85
N ARG A 94 -9.66 7.13 -7.58
CA ARG A 94 -11.00 7.59 -7.18
C ARG A 94 -11.46 6.96 -5.85
N PRO A 95 -11.53 5.62 -5.71
CA PRO A 95 -11.87 5.01 -4.43
C PRO A 95 -10.83 5.29 -3.35
N ALA A 96 -9.55 5.49 -3.72
CA ALA A 96 -8.52 5.83 -2.74
C ALA A 96 -8.73 7.20 -2.08
N VAL A 97 -9.18 8.20 -2.85
CA VAL A 97 -9.53 9.53 -2.33
C VAL A 97 -10.79 9.46 -1.46
N VAL A 98 -11.79 8.67 -1.86
CA VAL A 98 -13.01 8.47 -1.06
C VAL A 98 -12.67 7.83 0.28
N ALA A 99 -11.85 6.77 0.28
CA ALA A 99 -11.42 6.12 1.51
C ALA A 99 -10.58 7.04 2.41
N LEU A 100 -9.71 7.87 1.83
CA LEU A 100 -8.98 8.89 2.59
C LEU A 100 -9.94 9.87 3.27
N ALA A 101 -10.95 10.36 2.54
CA ALA A 101 -11.97 11.25 3.11
C ALA A 101 -12.72 10.57 4.27
N ILE A 102 -13.07 9.28 4.13
CA ILE A 102 -13.70 8.49 5.20
C ILE A 102 -12.78 8.36 6.43
N LEU A 103 -11.49 8.07 6.23
CA LEU A 103 -10.51 7.94 7.32
C LEU A 103 -10.29 9.28 8.04
N VAL A 104 -10.18 10.39 7.30
CA VAL A 104 -10.07 11.73 7.87
C VAL A 104 -11.34 12.11 8.63
N ALA A 105 -12.51 11.84 8.07
CA ALA A 105 -13.79 12.08 8.75
C ALA A 105 -13.91 11.26 10.04
N ALA A 106 -13.52 9.99 10.01
CA ALA A 106 -13.50 9.13 11.19
C ALA A 106 -12.54 9.65 12.27
N GLY A 107 -11.35 10.11 11.87
CA GLY A 107 -10.40 10.77 12.77
C GLY A 107 -10.97 12.04 13.39
N ALA A 108 -11.60 12.91 12.59
CA ALA A 108 -12.23 14.13 13.07
C ALA A 108 -13.40 13.84 14.02
N ILE A 109 -14.27 12.88 13.69
CA ILE A 109 -15.38 12.46 14.56
C ILE A 109 -14.84 11.95 15.89
N ARG A 110 -13.84 11.06 15.87
CA ARG A 110 -13.20 10.56 17.08
C ARG A 110 -12.63 11.72 17.91
N SER A 111 -11.93 12.64 17.26
CA SER A 111 -11.32 13.76 17.96
C SER A 111 -12.33 14.70 18.61
N LEU A 112 -13.48 14.94 17.95
CA LEU A 112 -14.60 15.70 18.54
C LEU A 112 -15.23 14.97 19.72
N LEU A 113 -15.34 13.63 19.67
CA LEU A 113 -15.87 12.83 20.77
C LEU A 113 -14.92 12.75 21.97
N MET A 114 -13.63 12.96 21.76
CA MET A 114 -12.58 12.97 22.78
C MET A 114 -12.20 14.39 23.25
N ASP A 115 -12.99 15.40 22.90
CA ASP A 115 -12.79 16.81 23.29
C ASP A 115 -11.41 17.40 22.92
N TYR A 116 -10.83 16.95 21.79
CA TYR A 116 -9.57 17.54 21.30
C TYR A 116 -9.75 18.95 20.76
N ASP A 117 -8.71 19.76 20.93
CA ASP A 117 -8.63 21.06 20.29
C ASP A 117 -8.51 20.93 18.76
N LEU A 118 -8.93 21.98 18.05
CA LEU A 118 -8.93 22.00 16.59
C LEU A 118 -7.52 21.79 16.00
N GLY A 119 -6.47 22.22 16.70
CA GLY A 119 -5.08 22.01 16.30
C GLY A 119 -4.73 20.52 16.27
N SER A 120 -5.06 19.80 17.34
CA SER A 120 -4.89 18.35 17.42
C SER A 120 -5.67 17.59 16.34
N VAL A 121 -6.92 18.01 16.04
CA VAL A 121 -7.72 17.44 14.94
C VAL A 121 -7.01 17.58 13.60
N VAL A 122 -6.47 18.77 13.32
CA VAL A 122 -5.75 19.07 12.07
C VAL A 122 -4.46 18.25 11.98
N VAL A 123 -3.67 18.20 13.05
CA VAL A 123 -2.41 17.44 13.08
C VAL A 123 -2.67 15.94 12.87
N ASN A 124 -3.67 15.36 13.54
CA ASN A 124 -4.03 13.95 13.37
C ASN A 124 -4.51 13.65 11.94
N SER A 125 -5.29 14.56 11.36
CA SER A 125 -5.72 14.45 9.96
C SER A 125 -4.55 14.52 8.98
N MET A 126 -3.55 15.38 9.26
CA MET A 126 -2.34 15.47 8.45
C MET A 126 -1.53 14.18 8.45
N TRP A 127 -1.46 13.46 9.58
CA TRP A 127 -0.80 12.16 9.63
C TRP A 127 -1.45 11.12 8.71
N ALA A 128 -2.79 11.08 8.65
CA ALA A 128 -3.52 10.19 7.74
C ALA A 128 -3.24 10.55 6.26
N VAL A 129 -3.24 11.85 5.93
CA VAL A 129 -2.91 12.34 4.59
C VAL A 129 -1.46 12.01 4.22
N LEU A 130 -0.53 12.18 5.16
CA LEU A 130 0.89 11.85 4.95
C LEU A 130 1.09 10.35 4.70
N ALA A 131 0.47 9.48 5.52
CA ALA A 131 0.54 8.03 5.33
C ALA A 131 -0.02 7.62 3.97
N TRP A 132 -1.14 8.23 3.54
CA TRP A 132 -1.70 8.02 2.21
C TRP A 132 -0.76 8.49 1.10
N ALA A 133 -0.19 9.69 1.21
CA ALA A 133 0.74 10.23 0.21
C ALA A 133 2.00 9.37 0.08
N VAL A 134 2.56 8.90 1.20
CA VAL A 134 3.70 7.97 1.22
C VAL A 134 3.34 6.64 0.55
N GLY A 135 2.19 6.05 0.89
CA GLY A 135 1.73 4.81 0.26
C GLY A 135 1.57 4.94 -1.25
N ARG A 136 1.05 6.08 -1.72
CA ARG A 136 0.94 6.36 -3.15
C ARG A 136 2.31 6.53 -3.82
N GLY A 137 3.19 7.31 -3.21
CA GLY A 137 4.51 7.61 -3.76
C GLY A 137 5.42 6.39 -3.87
N ILE A 138 5.44 5.53 -2.85
CA ILE A 138 6.23 4.29 -2.87
C ILE A 138 5.68 3.35 -3.93
N HIS A 139 4.37 3.10 -3.94
CA HIS A 139 3.80 2.13 -4.87
C HIS A 139 3.89 2.57 -6.34
N GLU A 140 3.75 3.86 -6.62
CA GLU A 140 3.96 4.40 -7.97
C GLU A 140 5.42 4.23 -8.43
N ARG A 141 6.39 4.39 -7.53
CA ARG A 141 7.81 4.13 -7.82
C ARG A 141 8.04 2.65 -8.11
N ASP A 142 7.50 1.76 -7.29
CA ASP A 142 7.64 0.31 -7.47
C ASP A 142 7.08 -0.14 -8.84
N ARG A 143 5.88 0.34 -9.20
CA ARG A 143 5.26 0.03 -10.50
C ARG A 143 6.10 0.52 -11.67
N ARG A 144 6.70 1.72 -11.56
CA ARG A 144 7.60 2.23 -12.60
C ARG A 144 8.88 1.40 -12.72
N THR A 145 9.45 0.97 -11.60
CA THR A 145 10.64 0.10 -11.62
C THR A 145 10.33 -1.27 -12.21
N GLU A 146 9.18 -1.85 -11.89
CA GLU A 146 8.73 -3.13 -12.45
C GLU A 146 8.49 -3.03 -13.96
N MET A 147 7.81 -1.98 -14.42
CA MET A 147 7.63 -1.72 -15.85
C MET A 147 8.96 -1.50 -16.59
N ALA A 148 9.91 -0.81 -15.98
CA ALA A 148 11.24 -0.61 -16.55
C ALA A 148 12.03 -1.92 -16.65
N GLN A 149 11.93 -2.80 -15.65
CA GLN A 149 12.57 -4.11 -15.66
C GLN A 149 11.96 -5.03 -16.74
N LEU A 150 10.64 -5.02 -16.90
CA LEU A 150 9.96 -5.77 -17.95
C LEU A 150 10.38 -5.29 -19.34
N ALA A 151 10.42 -3.97 -19.55
CA ALA A 151 10.86 -3.38 -20.82
C ALA A 151 12.34 -3.71 -21.12
N ALA A 152 13.21 -3.67 -20.11
CA ALA A 152 14.61 -4.06 -20.25
C ALA A 152 14.75 -5.54 -20.63
N ALA A 153 14.04 -6.43 -19.94
CA ALA A 153 14.05 -7.87 -20.23
C ALA A 153 13.49 -8.20 -21.63
N GLU A 154 12.47 -7.47 -22.08
CA GLU A 154 11.95 -7.61 -23.45
C GLU A 154 12.97 -7.14 -24.50
N SER A 155 13.66 -6.02 -24.24
CA SER A 155 14.70 -5.51 -25.15
C SER A 155 15.88 -6.46 -25.29
N GLU A 156 16.25 -7.16 -24.20
CA GLU A 156 17.30 -8.18 -24.21
C GLU A 156 16.88 -9.41 -25.02
N ARG A 157 15.64 -9.88 -24.84
CA ARG A 157 15.08 -10.98 -25.63
C ARG A 157 15.05 -10.68 -27.12
N LEU A 158 14.71 -9.45 -27.51
CA LEU A 158 14.70 -9.01 -28.91
C LEU A 158 16.12 -8.94 -29.48
N ARG A 159 17.11 -8.48 -28.70
CA ARG A 159 18.52 -8.49 -29.10
C ARG A 159 19.03 -9.92 -29.32
N ASP A 160 18.80 -10.81 -28.37
CA ASP A 160 19.18 -12.23 -28.49
C ASP A 160 18.55 -12.90 -29.71
N ALA A 161 17.28 -12.59 -30.01
CA ALA A 161 16.61 -13.10 -31.20
C ALA A 161 17.27 -12.60 -32.49
N SER A 162 17.59 -11.30 -32.57
CA SER A 162 18.27 -10.71 -33.73
C SER A 162 19.68 -11.26 -33.95
N GLU A 163 20.43 -11.53 -32.89
CA GLU A 163 21.77 -12.14 -32.97
C GLU A 163 21.71 -13.59 -33.46
N ARG A 164 20.70 -14.35 -33.01
CA ARG A 164 20.44 -15.72 -33.49
C ARG A 164 20.03 -15.73 -34.97
N GLU A 165 19.23 -14.77 -35.41
CA GLU A 165 18.87 -14.63 -36.82
C GLU A 165 20.08 -14.27 -37.69
N ALA A 166 20.92 -13.33 -37.23
CA ALA A 166 22.15 -12.94 -37.92
C ALA A 166 23.15 -14.12 -38.05
N THR A 167 23.34 -14.90 -36.98
CA THR A 167 24.24 -16.07 -36.98
C THR A 167 23.68 -17.27 -37.76
N ARG A 168 22.36 -17.38 -37.94
CA ARG A 168 21.72 -18.46 -38.74
C ARG A 168 21.71 -18.18 -40.24
N SER A 169 21.98 -16.95 -40.68
CA SER A 169 21.97 -16.55 -42.09
C SER A 169 23.35 -16.36 -42.79
N PRO A 170 24.43 -17.13 -42.49
CA PRO A 170 25.73 -16.91 -43.14
C PRO A 170 25.75 -17.36 -44.61
N SER A 171 24.77 -18.13 -45.08
CA SER A 171 24.73 -18.68 -46.45
C SER A 171 24.07 -17.75 -47.49
N ALA A 172 23.36 -16.69 -47.09
CA ALA A 172 22.72 -15.77 -48.03
C ALA A 172 23.68 -14.70 -48.61
N VAL A 173 24.83 -14.46 -47.95
CA VAL A 173 25.82 -13.46 -48.40
C VAL A 173 26.86 -14.07 -49.35
N ALA A 174 27.10 -15.39 -49.28
CA ALA A 174 28.07 -16.07 -50.14
C ALA A 174 27.60 -16.25 -51.61
N SER A 175 26.31 -16.05 -51.93
CA SER A 175 25.79 -16.23 -53.30
C SER A 175 25.69 -14.94 -54.14
N ARG A 176 26.03 -13.76 -53.60
CA ARG A 176 26.04 -12.49 -54.36
C ARG A 176 27.39 -12.12 -54.99
N GLY A 177 28.40 -12.99 -54.90
CA GLY A 177 29.75 -12.74 -55.42
C GLY A 177 30.02 -13.12 -56.89
N SER A 178 29.05 -13.66 -57.64
CA SER A 178 29.29 -14.19 -59.00
C SER A 178 28.36 -13.61 -60.08
N CYS A 179 28.36 -12.29 -60.24
CA CYS A 179 27.87 -11.55 -61.42
C CYS A 179 28.49 -10.15 -61.28
N THR A 180 29.30 -9.59 -62.17
CA THR A 180 29.56 -9.84 -63.59
C THR A 180 30.78 -8.98 -63.94
N THR A 181 31.87 -9.60 -64.38
CA THR A 181 32.89 -8.93 -65.20
C THR A 181 32.28 -8.75 -66.60
N TRP A 182 31.84 -7.54 -66.94
CA TRP A 182 31.59 -7.15 -68.33
C TRP A 182 32.61 -6.09 -68.72
N SER A 183 33.59 -6.52 -69.52
CA SER A 183 34.64 -5.68 -70.09
C SER A 183 34.17 -5.21 -71.46
N PRO A 184 33.87 -3.92 -71.69
CA PRO A 184 33.65 -3.41 -73.03
C PRO A 184 35.00 -3.22 -73.72
N MET A 185 35.22 -3.98 -74.80
CA MET A 185 36.25 -3.70 -75.80
C MET A 185 35.93 -2.40 -76.53
N GLN A 186 36.84 -1.43 -76.51
CA GLN A 186 37.20 -0.58 -77.67
C GLN A 186 38.69 -0.23 -77.61
#